data_AF-A0A0M9EFN3-F1
#
_entry.id   AF-A0A0M9EFN3-F1
#
_cell.length_a   1.000
_cell.length_b   1.000
_cell.length_c   1.000
_cell.angle_alpha   90.00
_cell.angle_beta   90.00
_cell.angle_gamma   90.00
#
_symmetry.space_group_name_H-M   'P 1'
#
loop_
_entity.id
_entity.type
_entity.pdbx_description
1 polymer ?
#
loop_
_entity_poly.entity_id
_entity_poly.type
_entity_poly.pdbx_seq_one_letter_code
_entity_poly.pdbx_strand_id
1 'polypeptide(L)'
;MIDNDCNVATKKIVEEFKGKVVKEIVHHPHNGVFDWSGILQLKEDLVNSRQSDWFMLWDSDEIREAPEGFNTLQEAFENTEKQGFTAVNFDEYIFLPVTKEEEHRSGDFVETLDTYYFFQPNRYNRTNAWKSTGEKVNLMPGAGHRVAFESLNVSEERYALRHYLFLSYKHGKDKYLVRKYPAADLAKGWSLERAQTTEETFCLPPQEMMTRKMPNQAWNRSNPVKQHPVFVVPVRRKK
;
A
#
# COMPACT_ATOMS: atom_id res chain seq x y z
N MET A 1 -15.08 -3.63 0.54
CA MET A 1 -13.94 -4.53 0.31
C MET A 1 -14.06 -5.15 -1.07
N ILE A 2 -12.96 -5.30 -1.80
CA ILE A 2 -12.91 -6.16 -3.00
C ILE A 2 -12.32 -7.51 -2.57
N ASP A 3 -13.08 -8.59 -2.68
CA ASP A 3 -12.60 -9.96 -2.45
C ASP A 3 -12.02 -10.52 -3.75
N ASN A 4 -10.74 -10.90 -3.72
CA ASN A 4 -10.03 -11.55 -4.83
C ASN A 4 -9.79 -13.04 -4.52
N ASP A 5 -10.86 -13.74 -4.15
CA ASP A 5 -10.86 -15.13 -3.71
C ASP A 5 -9.92 -15.41 -2.52
N CYS A 6 -10.04 -14.59 -1.48
CA CYS A 6 -9.27 -14.78 -0.26
C CYS A 6 -9.56 -16.14 0.41
N ASN A 7 -8.61 -16.60 1.22
CA ASN A 7 -8.71 -17.90 1.89
C ASN A 7 -9.81 -17.89 2.98
N VAL A 8 -10.15 -19.08 3.49
CA VAL A 8 -11.21 -19.27 4.50
C VAL A 8 -10.96 -18.45 5.77
N ALA A 9 -9.72 -18.33 6.22
CA ALA A 9 -9.39 -17.57 7.42
C ALA A 9 -9.65 -16.06 7.23
N THR A 10 -9.24 -15.50 6.09
CA THR A 10 -9.54 -14.11 5.73
C THR A 10 -11.04 -13.88 5.61
N LYS A 11 -11.78 -14.79 4.94
CA LYS A 11 -13.25 -14.69 4.83
C LYS A 11 -13.93 -14.65 6.19
N LYS A 12 -13.47 -15.46 7.15
CA LYS A 12 -14.02 -15.48 8.52
C LYS A 12 -13.83 -14.12 9.22
N ILE A 13 -12.65 -13.51 9.10
CA ILE A 13 -12.37 -12.18 9.66
C ILE A 13 -13.29 -11.15 9.01
N VAL A 14 -13.39 -11.14 7.68
CA VAL A 14 -14.23 -10.17 6.96
C VAL A 14 -15.70 -10.27 7.38
N GLU A 15 -16.23 -11.48 7.56
CA GLU A 15 -17.62 -11.69 7.98
C GLU A 15 -17.85 -11.19 9.42
N GLU A 16 -16.89 -11.31 10.32
CA GLU A 16 -16.97 -10.78 11.70
C GLU A 16 -17.12 -9.24 11.76
N PHE A 17 -16.55 -8.57 10.75
CA PHE A 17 -16.56 -7.11 10.62
C PHE A 17 -17.65 -6.57 9.66
N LYS A 18 -18.43 -7.46 9.05
CA LYS A 18 -19.54 -7.11 8.17
C LYS A 18 -20.64 -6.39 8.92
N GLY A 19 -21.21 -5.35 8.30
CA GLY A 19 -22.20 -4.46 8.92
C GLY A 19 -21.60 -3.44 9.89
N LYS A 20 -20.43 -3.72 10.49
CA LYS A 20 -19.65 -2.79 11.30
C LYS A 20 -18.86 -1.86 10.37
N VAL A 21 -17.62 -2.24 10.04
CA VAL A 21 -16.72 -1.46 9.18
C VAL A 21 -16.76 -1.93 7.73
N VAL A 22 -17.06 -3.21 7.48
CA VAL A 22 -17.25 -3.72 6.11
C VAL A 22 -18.73 -3.56 5.73
N LYS A 23 -19.04 -2.50 4.98
CA LYS A 23 -20.41 -2.22 4.50
C LYS A 23 -20.77 -3.01 3.25
N GLU A 24 -19.79 -3.31 2.41
CA GLU A 24 -20.00 -3.99 1.13
C GLU A 24 -18.80 -4.87 0.79
N ILE A 25 -19.07 -6.02 0.19
CA ILE A 25 -18.07 -6.94 -0.37
C ILE A 25 -18.39 -7.08 -1.85
N VAL A 26 -17.46 -6.67 -2.70
CA VAL A 26 -17.53 -6.82 -4.16
C VAL A 26 -16.56 -7.92 -4.57
N HIS A 27 -16.98 -8.84 -5.42
CA HIS A 27 -16.13 -9.95 -5.85
C HIS A 27 -15.41 -9.61 -7.15
N HIS A 28 -14.11 -9.88 -7.21
CA HIS A 28 -13.31 -9.88 -8.43
C HIS A 28 -12.55 -11.21 -8.49
N PRO A 29 -12.86 -12.13 -9.42
CA PRO A 29 -12.33 -13.49 -9.38
C PRO A 29 -10.80 -13.55 -9.60
N HIS A 30 -10.13 -14.45 -8.89
CA HIS A 30 -8.72 -14.76 -9.07
C HIS A 30 -8.54 -15.92 -10.06
N ASN A 31 -8.35 -15.60 -11.34
CA ASN A 31 -8.17 -16.59 -12.42
C ASN A 31 -6.73 -17.14 -12.50
N GLY A 32 -6.05 -17.28 -11.36
CA GLY A 32 -4.67 -17.77 -11.26
C GLY A 32 -3.58 -16.72 -11.58
N VAL A 33 -3.96 -15.45 -11.77
CA VAL A 33 -3.06 -14.32 -11.96
C VAL A 33 -3.52 -13.14 -11.10
N PHE A 34 -2.57 -12.33 -10.65
CA PHE A 34 -2.84 -11.07 -9.95
C PHE A 34 -3.16 -9.98 -10.98
N ASP A 35 -4.44 -9.88 -11.36
CA ASP A 35 -4.96 -8.90 -12.32
C ASP A 35 -5.10 -7.51 -11.67
N TRP A 36 -4.01 -6.73 -11.69
CA TRP A 36 -4.01 -5.42 -11.06
C TRP A 36 -4.81 -4.40 -11.86
N SER A 37 -4.77 -4.46 -13.20
CA SER A 37 -5.62 -3.61 -14.04
C SER A 37 -7.11 -3.83 -13.75
N GLY A 38 -7.56 -5.09 -13.68
CA GLY A 38 -8.95 -5.42 -13.38
C GLY A 38 -9.38 -4.94 -12.00
N ILE A 39 -8.54 -5.14 -10.98
CA ILE A 39 -8.79 -4.63 -9.63
C ILE A 39 -8.85 -3.10 -9.60
N LEU A 40 -7.93 -2.41 -10.28
CA LEU A 40 -7.93 -0.95 -10.31
C LEU A 40 -9.13 -0.38 -11.08
N GLN A 41 -9.53 -1.00 -12.18
CA GLN A 41 -10.72 -0.58 -12.92
C GLN A 41 -11.96 -0.72 -12.05
N LEU A 42 -12.08 -1.85 -11.34
CA LEU A 42 -13.17 -2.03 -10.39
C LEU A 42 -13.12 -0.99 -9.26
N LYS A 43 -11.94 -0.70 -8.69
CA LYS A 43 -11.78 0.38 -7.70
C LYS A 43 -12.25 1.73 -8.27
N GLU A 44 -11.89 2.04 -9.51
CA GLU A 44 -12.24 3.29 -10.20
C GLU A 44 -13.75 3.42 -10.45
N ASP A 45 -14.38 2.38 -11.00
CA ASP A 45 -15.82 2.34 -11.25
C ASP A 45 -16.59 2.56 -9.94
N LEU A 46 -16.13 1.89 -8.88
CA LEU A 46 -16.71 1.92 -7.55
C LEU A 46 -16.61 3.28 -6.85
N VAL A 47 -15.49 4.00 -6.99
CA VAL A 47 -15.37 5.36 -6.41
C VAL A 47 -16.15 6.38 -7.24
N ASN A 48 -16.21 6.20 -8.56
CA ASN A 48 -16.96 7.09 -9.45
C ASN A 48 -18.49 6.89 -9.38
N SER A 49 -18.95 5.74 -8.88
CA SER A 49 -20.39 5.44 -8.76
C SER A 49 -20.97 5.67 -7.37
N ARG A 50 -20.14 5.91 -6.35
CA ARG A 50 -20.58 6.04 -4.95
C ARG A 50 -20.56 7.50 -4.50
N GLN A 51 -21.43 7.82 -3.55
CA GLN A 51 -21.45 9.13 -2.88
C GLN A 51 -20.73 9.00 -1.54
N SER A 52 -19.66 9.77 -1.37
CA SER A 52 -18.91 9.94 -0.12
C SER A 52 -18.15 11.25 -0.20
N ASP A 53 -17.91 11.89 0.94
CA ASP A 53 -17.16 13.15 0.99
C ASP A 53 -15.67 12.93 0.69
N TRP A 54 -15.13 11.80 1.12
CA TRP A 54 -13.76 11.38 0.92
C TRP A 54 -13.68 9.92 0.50
N PHE A 55 -12.69 9.61 -0.33
CA PHE A 55 -12.31 8.27 -0.71
C PHE A 55 -10.85 8.01 -0.32
N MET A 56 -10.55 6.76 0.02
CA MET A 56 -9.19 6.32 0.28
C MET A 56 -9.03 4.88 -0.22
N LEU A 57 -7.99 4.63 -1.01
CA LEU A 57 -7.58 3.28 -1.35
C LEU A 57 -6.73 2.72 -0.20
N TRP A 58 -7.19 1.59 0.35
CA TRP A 58 -6.60 0.91 1.49
C TRP A 58 -6.34 -0.55 1.13
N ASP A 59 -5.07 -0.94 1.04
CA ASP A 59 -4.68 -2.33 0.78
C ASP A 59 -4.46 -3.09 2.10
N SER A 60 -4.67 -4.41 2.11
CA SER A 60 -4.77 -5.20 3.35
C SER A 60 -3.48 -5.28 4.19
N ASP A 61 -2.34 -4.89 3.63
CA ASP A 61 -1.03 -4.83 4.26
C ASP A 61 -0.63 -3.40 4.70
N GLU A 62 -1.61 -2.48 4.76
CA GLU A 62 -1.39 -1.08 5.08
C GLU A 62 -2.08 -0.63 6.37
N ILE A 63 -1.43 0.25 7.13
CA ILE A 63 -2.02 0.99 8.25
C ILE A 63 -1.76 2.48 8.03
N ARG A 64 -2.83 3.27 7.98
CA ARG A 64 -2.76 4.74 7.82
C ARG A 64 -2.89 5.40 9.19
N GLU A 65 -2.03 6.38 9.47
CA GLU A 65 -2.04 7.13 10.72
C GLU A 65 -2.39 8.60 10.48
N ALA A 66 -3.13 9.18 11.42
CA ALA A 66 -3.35 10.62 11.47
C ALA A 66 -2.02 11.34 11.77
N PRO A 67 -1.79 12.54 11.21
CA PRO A 67 -0.64 13.35 11.58
C PRO A 67 -0.73 13.83 13.04
N GLU A 68 0.41 14.26 13.57
CA GLU A 68 0.52 14.80 14.93
C GLU A 68 -0.45 15.97 15.14
N GLY A 69 -1.13 16.00 16.28
CA GLY A 69 -2.15 17.00 16.60
C GLY A 69 -3.59 16.59 16.27
N PHE A 70 -3.79 15.44 15.62
CA PHE A 70 -5.11 14.88 15.33
C PHE A 70 -5.29 13.51 15.96
N ASN A 71 -6.49 13.22 16.47
CA ASN A 71 -6.81 11.91 17.06
C ASN A 71 -7.23 10.90 15.99
N THR A 72 -7.77 11.38 14.87
CA THR A 72 -8.28 10.52 13.79
C THR A 72 -7.92 11.05 12.41
N LEU A 73 -7.89 10.15 11.42
CA LEU A 73 -7.73 10.54 10.01
C LEU A 73 -8.87 11.45 9.54
N GLN A 74 -10.08 11.26 10.07
CA GLN A 74 -11.22 12.10 9.73
C GLN A 74 -10.97 13.57 10.13
N GLU A 75 -10.55 13.82 11.36
CA GLU A 75 -10.24 15.18 11.84
C GLU A 75 -9.15 15.83 10.97
N ALA A 76 -8.13 15.05 10.60
CA ALA A 76 -7.04 15.53 9.75
C ALA A 76 -7.51 15.84 8.31
N PHE A 77 -8.37 15.02 7.73
CA PHE A 77 -8.97 15.27 6.41
C PHE A 77 -9.87 16.51 6.42
N GLU A 78 -10.70 16.69 7.45
CA GLU A 78 -11.51 17.90 7.61
C GLU A 78 -10.66 19.16 7.72
N ASN A 79 -9.52 19.08 8.43
CA ASN A 79 -8.56 20.18 8.50
C ASN A 79 -7.87 20.46 7.16
N THR A 80 -7.51 19.40 6.42
CA THR A 80 -6.93 19.51 5.07
C THR A 80 -7.90 20.20 4.10
N GLU A 81 -9.17 19.82 4.17
CA GLU A 81 -10.24 20.42 3.38
C GLU A 81 -10.43 21.90 3.70
N LYS A 82 -10.44 22.28 4.99
CA LYS A 82 -10.56 23.68 5.43
C LYS A 82 -9.42 24.56 4.90
N GLN A 83 -8.26 23.97 4.64
CA GLN A 83 -7.11 24.65 4.02
C GLN A 83 -7.19 24.74 2.49
N GLY A 84 -8.23 24.18 1.86
CA GLY A 84 -8.46 24.24 0.42
C GLY A 84 -7.79 23.15 -0.40
N PHE A 85 -7.25 22.10 0.26
CA PHE A 85 -6.67 20.94 -0.43
C PHE A 85 -7.73 19.87 -0.70
N THR A 86 -7.56 19.14 -1.79
CA THR A 86 -8.49 18.07 -2.24
C THR A 86 -7.88 16.67 -2.15
N ALA A 87 -6.61 16.54 -1.79
CA ALA A 87 -5.97 15.25 -1.51
C ALA A 87 -4.85 15.37 -0.48
N VAL A 88 -4.49 14.25 0.14
CA VAL A 88 -3.31 14.14 1.02
C VAL A 88 -2.28 13.20 0.40
N ASN A 89 -1.00 13.41 0.73
CA ASN A 89 0.04 12.44 0.42
C ASN A 89 0.46 11.67 1.68
N PHE A 90 0.59 10.35 1.57
CA PHE A 90 1.18 9.53 2.62
C PHE A 90 2.68 9.29 2.38
N ASP A 91 3.50 9.58 3.38
CA ASP A 91 4.86 9.07 3.49
C ASP A 91 4.80 7.58 3.84
N GLU A 92 5.48 6.75 3.05
CA GLU A 92 5.38 5.29 3.11
C GLU A 92 6.58 4.69 3.87
N TYR A 93 6.29 4.00 4.97
CA TYR A 93 7.26 3.39 5.85
C TYR A 93 7.13 1.87 5.77
N ILE A 94 8.16 1.21 5.26
CA ILE A 94 8.12 -0.22 4.97
C ILE A 94 8.65 -1.00 6.16
N PHE A 95 7.79 -1.83 6.76
CA PHE A 95 8.10 -2.68 7.90
C PHE A 95 8.25 -4.13 7.44
N LEU A 96 9.44 -4.70 7.62
CA LEU A 96 9.77 -6.06 7.20
C LEU A 96 10.73 -6.70 8.21
N PRO A 97 10.75 -8.04 8.31
CA PRO A 97 11.80 -8.73 9.04
C PRO A 97 13.18 -8.42 8.46
N VAL A 98 14.20 -8.39 9.32
CA VAL A 98 15.61 -8.15 8.94
C VAL A 98 16.44 -9.43 8.96
N THR A 99 15.96 -10.48 9.63
CA THR A 99 16.55 -11.82 9.61
C THR A 99 15.57 -12.86 9.04
N LYS A 100 16.08 -14.03 8.62
CA LYS A 100 15.25 -15.08 8.01
C LYS A 100 14.45 -15.87 9.06
N GLU A 101 14.88 -15.77 10.30
CA GLU A 101 14.37 -16.47 11.48
C GLU A 101 13.19 -15.72 12.13
N GLU A 102 13.06 -14.42 11.87
CA GLU A 102 11.95 -13.59 12.34
C GLU A 102 10.59 -14.04 11.77
N GLU A 103 9.63 -14.25 12.66
CA GLU A 103 8.26 -14.67 12.35
C GLU A 103 7.24 -13.84 13.14
N HIS A 104 6.52 -12.96 12.43
CA HIS A 104 5.58 -12.00 13.02
C HIS A 104 4.13 -12.27 12.66
N ARG A 105 3.81 -13.41 12.02
CA ARG A 105 2.41 -13.75 11.70
C ARG A 105 1.59 -14.16 12.91
N SER A 106 2.23 -14.58 13.99
CA SER A 106 1.59 -14.89 15.27
C SER A 106 1.73 -13.70 16.22
N GLY A 107 0.61 -13.17 16.70
CA GLY A 107 0.58 -12.06 17.65
C GLY A 107 0.45 -10.69 16.99
N ASP A 108 0.86 -9.64 17.70
CA ASP A 108 0.79 -8.27 17.23
C ASP A 108 2.04 -7.93 16.40
N PHE A 109 1.89 -7.97 15.08
CA PHE A 109 2.97 -7.62 14.15
C PHE A 109 3.32 -6.13 14.19
N VAL A 110 2.42 -5.26 14.65
CA VAL A 110 2.68 -3.80 14.74
C VAL A 110 3.66 -3.52 15.87
N GLU A 111 3.55 -4.24 16.98
CA GLU A 111 4.49 -4.14 18.11
C GLU A 111 5.83 -4.81 17.79
N THR A 112 5.81 -5.95 17.09
CA THR A 112 7.02 -6.77 16.90
C THR A 112 7.83 -6.40 15.66
N LEU A 113 7.21 -5.86 14.60
CA LEU A 113 7.91 -5.21 13.48
C LEU A 113 8.02 -3.72 13.76
N ASP A 114 9.01 -3.34 14.58
CA ASP A 114 9.22 -1.97 15.04
C ASP A 114 10.26 -1.19 14.24
N THR A 115 10.86 -1.79 13.20
CA THR A 115 11.85 -1.13 12.34
C THR A 115 11.35 -0.98 10.91
N TYR A 116 11.70 0.13 10.26
CA TYR A 116 11.26 0.47 8.92
C TYR A 116 12.35 1.16 8.09
N TYR A 117 12.20 1.14 6.77
CA TYR A 117 12.86 2.11 5.89
C TYR A 117 11.84 3.06 5.27
N PHE A 118 12.22 4.32 5.04
CA PHE A 118 11.36 5.31 4.40
C PHE A 118 11.41 5.13 2.88
N PHE A 119 10.29 4.72 2.27
CA PHE A 119 10.18 4.53 0.83
C PHE A 119 9.55 5.76 0.18
N GLN A 120 10.28 6.38 -0.73
CA GLN A 120 9.81 7.56 -1.44
C GLN A 120 10.38 7.57 -2.86
N PRO A 121 9.83 6.76 -3.80
CA PRO A 121 10.27 6.79 -5.19
C PRO A 121 10.07 8.19 -5.78
N ASN A 122 8.94 8.83 -5.47
CA ASN A 122 8.56 10.19 -5.90
C ASN A 122 8.01 10.99 -4.70
N ARG A 123 8.08 12.33 -4.76
CA ARG A 123 7.60 13.22 -3.67
C ARG A 123 6.13 13.00 -3.31
N TYR A 124 5.28 12.81 -4.32
CA TYR A 124 3.83 12.57 -4.17
C TYR A 124 3.47 11.16 -4.64
N ASN A 125 4.04 10.15 -3.98
CA ASN A 125 3.83 8.76 -4.37
C ASN A 125 2.44 8.25 -3.99
N ARG A 126 1.92 8.63 -2.82
CA ARG A 126 0.72 8.04 -2.21
C ARG A 126 -0.38 9.08 -2.04
N THR A 127 -0.92 9.60 -3.14
CA THR A 127 -2.03 10.56 -3.15
C THR A 127 -3.40 9.88 -3.24
N ASN A 128 -3.50 8.64 -2.77
CA ASN A 128 -4.67 7.80 -2.89
C ASN A 128 -5.67 7.94 -1.72
N ALA A 129 -5.72 9.12 -1.09
CA ALA A 129 -6.87 9.59 -0.33
C ALA A 129 -7.22 11.02 -0.76
N TRP A 130 -8.47 11.23 -1.15
CA TRP A 130 -8.93 12.47 -1.77
C TRP A 130 -10.38 12.78 -1.42
N LYS A 131 -10.69 14.08 -1.43
CA LYS A 131 -12.04 14.61 -1.32
C LYS A 131 -12.78 14.40 -2.64
N SER A 132 -14.03 13.98 -2.57
CA SER A 132 -14.92 13.98 -3.72
C SER A 132 -15.28 15.41 -4.11
N THR A 133 -14.99 15.79 -5.35
CA THR A 133 -15.30 17.11 -5.92
C THR A 133 -16.45 17.06 -6.94
N GLY A 134 -17.08 15.88 -7.09
CA GLY A 134 -18.06 15.60 -8.14
C GLY A 134 -17.45 15.25 -9.50
N GLU A 135 -16.13 15.33 -9.63
CA GLU A 135 -15.40 14.94 -10.82
C GLU A 135 -15.16 13.42 -10.87
N LYS A 136 -15.06 12.88 -12.09
CA LYS A 136 -14.58 11.51 -12.26
C LYS A 136 -13.09 11.45 -11.99
N VAL A 137 -12.66 10.43 -11.25
CA VAL A 137 -11.25 10.17 -10.99
C VAL A 137 -10.71 9.06 -11.88
N ASN A 138 -9.40 9.12 -12.13
CA ASN A 138 -8.64 8.09 -12.81
C ASN A 138 -7.53 7.55 -11.90
N LEU A 139 -7.49 6.24 -11.71
CA LEU A 139 -6.54 5.53 -10.86
C LEU A 139 -5.43 4.81 -11.65
N MET A 140 -5.62 4.66 -12.96
CA MET A 140 -4.79 3.81 -13.80
C MET A 140 -3.37 4.35 -14.00
N PRO A 141 -3.14 5.64 -14.40
CA PRO A 141 -1.78 6.17 -14.60
C PRO A 141 -0.90 6.13 -13.34
N GLY A 142 -1.52 6.17 -12.17
CA GLY A 142 -0.85 6.09 -10.87
C GLY A 142 -0.68 4.67 -10.32
N ALA A 143 -1.14 3.64 -11.04
CA ALA A 143 -1.24 2.26 -10.56
C ALA A 143 -1.97 2.15 -9.20
N GLY A 144 -2.93 3.05 -8.93
CA GLY A 144 -3.63 3.16 -7.65
C GLY A 144 -2.86 3.86 -6.51
N HIS A 145 -1.59 4.21 -6.70
CA HIS A 145 -0.85 5.00 -5.72
C HIS A 145 -1.17 6.50 -5.83
N ARG A 146 -1.48 6.97 -7.04
CA ARG A 146 -1.82 8.37 -7.33
C ARG A 146 -3.16 8.45 -8.03
N VAL A 147 -4.09 9.19 -7.43
CA VAL A 147 -5.35 9.57 -8.07
C VAL A 147 -5.10 10.73 -9.04
N ALA A 148 -5.88 10.81 -10.12
CA ALA A 148 -5.89 11.93 -11.04
C ALA A 148 -7.33 12.43 -11.27
N PHE A 149 -7.54 13.73 -11.15
CA PHE A 149 -8.74 14.48 -11.52
C PHE A 149 -8.36 15.96 -11.69
N GLU A 150 -9.24 16.75 -12.29
CA GLU A 150 -8.93 18.12 -12.73
C GLU A 150 -8.63 19.05 -11.56
N SER A 151 -9.45 19.01 -10.51
CA SER A 151 -9.29 19.84 -9.30
C SER A 151 -8.31 19.28 -8.25
N LEU A 152 -7.41 18.37 -8.64
CA LEU A 152 -6.46 17.76 -7.72
C LEU A 152 -5.49 18.81 -7.14
N ASN A 153 -5.54 18.98 -5.83
CA ASN A 153 -4.71 19.87 -5.04
C ASN A 153 -4.22 19.12 -3.79
N VAL A 154 -2.96 18.70 -3.82
CA VAL A 154 -2.38 17.85 -2.77
C VAL A 154 -1.84 18.72 -1.63
N SER A 155 -2.24 18.42 -0.40
CA SER A 155 -1.72 19.06 0.80
C SER A 155 -0.20 18.98 0.89
N GLU A 156 0.41 20.05 1.42
CA GLU A 156 1.84 20.05 1.76
C GLU A 156 2.14 19.16 2.98
N GLU A 157 1.16 19.03 3.88
CA GLU A 157 1.23 18.14 5.02
C GLU A 157 1.19 16.68 4.54
N ARG A 158 2.11 15.87 5.07
CA ARG A 158 2.28 14.46 4.70
C ARG A 158 1.92 13.56 5.86
N TYR A 159 1.06 12.59 5.58
CA TYR A 159 0.53 11.67 6.57
C TYR A 159 1.40 10.41 6.61
N ALA A 160 1.21 9.52 7.58
CA ALA A 160 2.01 8.31 7.66
C ALA A 160 1.25 7.06 7.19
N LEU A 161 1.92 6.24 6.40
CA LEU A 161 1.49 4.91 6.00
C LEU A 161 2.54 3.90 6.48
N ARG A 162 2.15 2.97 7.34
CA ARG A 162 2.92 1.75 7.58
C ARG A 162 2.54 0.70 6.55
N HIS A 163 3.52 0.10 5.89
CA HIS A 163 3.30 -0.90 4.86
C HIS A 163 4.08 -2.17 5.20
N TYR A 164 3.34 -3.26 5.40
CA TYR A 164 3.84 -4.56 5.83
C TYR A 164 3.81 -5.55 4.67
N LEU A 165 4.72 -5.40 3.69
CA LEU A 165 4.71 -6.23 2.47
C LEU A 165 4.65 -7.73 2.79
N PHE A 166 5.31 -8.16 3.86
CA PHE A 166 5.24 -9.50 4.43
C PHE A 166 5.72 -9.49 5.89
N LEU A 167 5.34 -10.54 6.63
CA LEU A 167 5.54 -10.64 8.09
C LEU A 167 6.61 -11.66 8.50
N SER A 168 7.15 -12.42 7.55
CA SER A 168 8.30 -13.32 7.74
C SER A 168 8.97 -13.58 6.39
N TYR A 169 10.23 -14.00 6.39
CA TYR A 169 10.94 -14.32 5.13
C TYR A 169 10.20 -15.39 4.33
N LYS A 170 9.70 -16.42 5.01
CA LYS A 170 8.89 -17.46 4.39
C LYS A 170 7.60 -16.89 3.79
N HIS A 171 6.89 -16.04 4.51
CA HIS A 171 5.68 -15.39 4.01
C HIS A 171 5.94 -14.56 2.75
N GLY A 172 7.04 -13.79 2.73
CA GLY A 172 7.44 -13.02 1.55
C GLY A 172 7.67 -13.90 0.32
N LYS A 173 8.40 -15.01 0.48
CA LYS A 173 8.62 -15.98 -0.59
C LYS A 173 7.32 -16.60 -1.09
N ASP A 174 6.48 -17.10 -0.17
CA ASP A 174 5.18 -17.69 -0.49
C ASP A 174 4.25 -16.69 -1.19
N LYS A 175 4.37 -15.39 -0.90
CA LYS A 175 3.53 -14.33 -1.48
C LYS A 175 3.97 -13.88 -2.86
N TYR A 176 5.28 -13.74 -3.08
CA TYR A 176 5.83 -13.07 -4.28
C TYR A 176 6.46 -14.03 -5.30
N LEU A 177 7.09 -15.13 -4.90
CA LEU A 177 7.80 -16.01 -5.84
C LEU A 177 6.87 -16.90 -6.67
N VAL A 178 5.66 -17.17 -6.18
CA VAL A 178 4.66 -17.99 -6.89
C VAL A 178 3.61 -17.14 -7.62
N ARG A 179 3.63 -15.81 -7.42
CA ARG A 179 2.62 -14.90 -7.96
C ARG A 179 2.83 -14.72 -9.46
N LYS A 180 1.76 -14.90 -10.23
CA LYS A 180 1.74 -14.66 -11.67
C LYS A 180 1.06 -13.34 -11.96
N TYR A 181 1.50 -12.68 -13.03
CA TYR A 181 1.02 -11.37 -13.45
C TYR A 181 0.55 -11.43 -14.92
N PRO A 182 -0.54 -10.73 -15.28
CA PRO A 182 -0.94 -10.62 -16.68
C PRO A 182 0.14 -9.92 -17.51
N ALA A 183 0.37 -10.39 -18.74
CA ALA A 183 1.32 -9.76 -19.66
C ALA A 183 0.96 -8.27 -19.94
N ALA A 184 -0.33 -7.94 -19.95
CA ALA A 184 -0.82 -6.59 -20.13
C ALA A 184 -0.51 -5.65 -18.95
N ASP A 185 -0.31 -6.17 -17.73
CA ASP A 185 0.12 -5.38 -16.58
C ASP A 185 1.64 -5.16 -16.60
N LEU A 186 2.38 -6.22 -16.93
CA LEU A 186 3.84 -6.15 -17.09
C LEU A 186 4.22 -5.18 -18.22
N ALA A 187 3.46 -5.14 -19.31
CA ALA A 187 3.66 -4.20 -20.41
C ALA A 187 3.47 -2.73 -20.01
N LYS A 188 2.69 -2.45 -18.95
CA LYS A 188 2.55 -1.11 -18.34
C LYS A 188 3.66 -0.78 -17.35
N GLY A 189 4.61 -1.70 -17.13
CA GLY A 189 5.67 -1.58 -16.15
C GLY A 189 5.27 -1.96 -14.72
N TRP A 190 4.07 -2.51 -14.52
CA TRP A 190 3.56 -2.78 -13.18
C TRP A 190 4.06 -4.09 -12.62
N SER A 191 4.44 -4.06 -11.34
CA SER A 191 4.96 -5.22 -10.61
C SER A 191 6.17 -5.90 -11.29
N LEU A 192 6.88 -5.24 -12.20
CA LEU A 192 8.00 -5.81 -12.94
C LEU A 192 9.07 -6.39 -12.02
N GLU A 193 9.50 -5.63 -11.01
CA GLU A 193 10.51 -6.08 -10.05
C GLU A 193 10.07 -7.37 -9.35
N ARG A 194 8.80 -7.43 -8.92
CA ARG A 194 8.22 -8.60 -8.25
C ARG A 194 8.12 -9.81 -9.19
N ALA A 195 7.68 -9.59 -10.43
CA ALA A 195 7.54 -10.63 -11.45
C ALA A 195 8.90 -11.21 -11.90
N GLN A 196 9.96 -10.43 -11.78
CA GLN A 196 11.33 -10.83 -12.14
C GLN A 196 12.15 -11.33 -10.95
N THR A 197 11.62 -11.23 -9.72
CA THR A 197 12.30 -11.70 -8.53
C THR A 197 12.32 -13.23 -8.50
N THR A 198 13.47 -13.80 -8.18
CA THR A 198 13.73 -15.24 -8.08
C THR A 198 14.06 -15.62 -6.65
N GLU A 199 14.21 -16.92 -6.37
CA GLU A 199 14.65 -17.37 -5.05
C GLU A 199 16.05 -16.84 -4.70
N GLU A 200 16.92 -16.69 -5.69
CA GLU A 200 18.28 -16.19 -5.53
C GLU A 200 18.34 -14.66 -5.36
N THR A 201 17.37 -13.94 -5.91
CA THR A 201 17.34 -12.46 -5.88
C THR A 201 16.40 -11.87 -4.82
N PHE A 202 15.55 -12.69 -4.19
CA PHE A 202 14.73 -12.27 -3.06
C PHE A 202 15.59 -12.16 -1.80
N CYS A 203 15.74 -10.95 -1.27
CA CYS A 203 16.55 -10.68 -0.08
C CYS A 203 15.82 -9.82 0.95
N LEU A 204 16.28 -9.82 2.20
CA LEU A 204 15.78 -8.91 3.23
C LEU A 204 16.57 -7.59 3.18
N PRO A 205 15.97 -6.47 3.61
CA PRO A 205 16.70 -5.22 3.75
C PRO A 205 17.86 -5.38 4.74
N PRO A 206 19.04 -4.78 4.49
CA PRO A 206 20.11 -4.74 5.47
C PRO A 206 19.67 -4.00 6.75
N GLN A 207 20.07 -4.49 7.91
CA GLN A 207 19.67 -3.91 9.20
C GLN A 207 20.07 -2.44 9.34
N GLU A 208 21.21 -2.04 8.75
CA GLU A 208 21.71 -0.67 8.73
C GLU A 208 20.85 0.30 7.91
N MET A 209 19.99 -0.19 7.03
CA MET A 209 18.99 0.62 6.31
C MET A 209 17.78 0.95 7.20
N MET A 210 17.56 0.16 8.24
CA MET A 210 16.35 0.19 9.02
C MET A 210 16.45 1.20 10.17
N THR A 211 15.37 1.93 10.39
CA THR A 211 15.17 2.85 11.51
C THR A 211 14.15 2.26 12.46
N ARG A 212 14.47 2.17 13.76
CA ARG A 212 13.49 1.79 14.79
C ARG A 212 12.49 2.92 15.02
N LYS A 213 11.20 2.60 15.03
CA LYS A 213 10.10 3.50 15.37
C LYS A 213 9.85 3.42 16.88
N MET A 214 10.33 4.39 17.64
CA MET A 214 9.97 4.50 19.06
C MET A 214 8.55 5.09 19.23
N PRO A 215 7.85 4.77 20.33
CA PRO A 215 6.62 5.46 20.71
C PRO A 215 6.84 6.97 20.77
N ASN A 216 5.87 7.77 20.30
CA ASN A 216 5.89 9.24 20.29
C ASN A 216 7.06 9.92 19.53
N GLN A 217 7.88 9.14 18.83
CA GLN A 217 8.94 9.70 18.00
C GLN A 217 8.40 10.11 16.63
N ALA A 218 8.76 11.30 16.15
CA ALA A 218 8.50 11.72 14.78
C ALA A 218 9.12 10.74 13.76
N TRP A 219 8.48 10.60 12.61
CA TRP A 219 8.98 9.73 11.54
C TRP A 219 10.28 10.27 10.92
N ASN A 220 11.28 9.40 10.78
CA ASN A 220 12.55 9.72 10.15
C ASN A 220 12.42 9.58 8.63
N ARG A 221 12.76 10.64 7.91
CA ARG A 221 12.65 10.74 6.44
C ARG A 221 13.98 11.06 5.76
N SER A 222 15.10 11.05 6.49
CA SER A 222 16.38 11.56 6.02
C SER A 222 17.04 10.70 4.93
N ASN A 223 16.69 9.41 4.86
CA ASN A 223 17.28 8.45 3.93
C ASN A 223 16.19 7.79 3.05
N PRO A 224 15.63 8.52 2.06
CA PRO A 224 14.57 7.98 1.22
C PRO A 224 15.10 6.88 0.28
N VAL A 225 14.48 5.71 0.36
CA VAL A 225 14.74 4.58 -0.53
C VAL A 225 13.85 4.70 -1.78
N LYS A 226 14.44 4.49 -2.97
CA LYS A 226 13.76 4.65 -4.27
C LYS A 226 13.23 3.36 -4.87
N GLN A 227 13.80 2.22 -4.47
CA GLN A 227 13.44 0.89 -4.95
C GLN A 227 13.39 -0.06 -3.76
N HIS A 228 12.46 -1.00 -3.76
CA HIS A 228 12.39 -1.96 -2.67
C HIS A 228 13.60 -2.91 -2.71
N PRO A 229 14.46 -2.95 -1.68
CA PRO A 229 15.65 -3.78 -1.69
C PRO A 229 15.33 -5.28 -1.78
N VAL A 230 14.13 -5.68 -1.39
CA VAL A 230 13.68 -7.08 -1.42
C VAL A 230 13.42 -7.63 -2.82
N PHE A 231 13.12 -6.77 -3.79
CA PHE A 231 12.84 -7.18 -5.17
C PHE A 231 14.02 -6.77 -6.04
N VAL A 232 14.97 -7.68 -6.24
CA VAL A 232 16.13 -7.40 -7.08
C VAL A 232 15.91 -8.00 -8.46
N VAL A 233 15.98 -7.15 -9.49
CA VAL A 233 16.09 -7.59 -10.88
C VAL A 233 17.53 -8.05 -11.09
N PRO A 234 17.79 -9.30 -11.52
CA PRO A 234 19.13 -9.68 -11.91
C PRO A 234 19.56 -8.79 -13.07
N VAL A 235 20.57 -7.94 -12.84
CA VAL A 235 21.19 -7.16 -13.91
C VAL A 235 21.66 -8.16 -14.94
N ARG A 236 21.08 -8.14 -16.15
CA ARG A 236 21.60 -8.92 -17.27
C ARG A 236 23.06 -8.50 -17.42
N ARG A 237 24.00 -9.35 -17.00
CA ARG A 237 25.41 -9.22 -17.38
C ARG A 237 25.38 -9.22 -18.91
N LYS A 238 25.69 -8.07 -19.52
CA LYS A 238 25.97 -8.02 -20.96
C LYS A 238 27.06 -9.06 -21.21
N LYS A 239 26.71 -10.12 -21.95
CA LYS A 239 27.69 -11.03 -22.54
C LYS A 239 28.40 -10.29 -23.67
#